data_AF-A0A372H236-F1
#
_entry.id   AF-A0A372H236-F1
#
_cell.length_a   1.000
_cell.length_b   1.000
_cell.length_c   1.000
_cell.angle_alpha   90.00
_cell.angle_beta   90.00
_cell.angle_gamma   90.00
#
_symmetry.space_group_name_H-M   'P 1'
#
loop_
_entity.id
_entity.type
_entity.pdbx_description
1 polymer ?
#
loop_
_entity_poly.entity_id
_entity_poly.type
_entity_poly.pdbx_seq_one_letter_code
_entity_poly.pdbx_strand_id
1 'polypeptide(L)' 'MKLIRIKRNTRNEKRYNSKMGILYTRVTYIKEVVLGIPIRTLHKYRETYYGEIKDCNECNLAK' A
#
# COMPACT_ATOMS: atom_id res chain seq x y z
N MET A 1 -7.75 24.44 -12.18
CA MET A 1 -7.79 23.33 -11.21
C MET A 1 -7.45 22.03 -11.93
N LYS A 2 -6.54 21.19 -11.43
CA LYS A 2 -6.24 19.90 -12.10
C LYS A 2 -7.38 18.91 -11.81
N LEU A 3 -7.99 18.37 -12.87
CA LEU A 3 -9.06 17.35 -12.79
C LEU A 3 -8.57 16.05 -12.16
N ILE A 4 -7.32 15.68 -12.47
CA ILE A 4 -6.66 14.46 -12.02
C ILE A 4 -5.53 14.85 -11.07
N ARG A 5 -5.48 14.18 -9.91
CA ARG A 5 -4.45 14.37 -8.88
C ARG A 5 -3.93 13.01 -8.43
N ILE A 6 -2.66 12.95 -8.05
CA ILE A 6 -2.09 11.79 -7.38
C ILE A 6 -2.03 12.10 -5.89
N LYS A 7 -2.61 11.23 -5.06
CA LYS A 7 -2.59 11.35 -3.60
C LYS A 7 -1.88 10.16 -2.98
N ARG A 8 -0.90 10.46 -2.12
CA ARG A 8 -0.24 9.47 -1.26
C ARG A 8 -0.94 9.43 0.10
N ASN A 9 -1.21 8.23 0.60
CA ASN A 9 -1.71 8.02 1.95
C ASN A 9 -1.01 6.83 2.60
N THR A 10 -0.43 7.02 3.79
CA THR A 10 0.21 5.96 4.57
C THR A 10 -0.68 5.61 5.75
N ARG A 11 -0.98 4.32 5.91
CA ARG A 11 -1.78 3.82 7.04
C ARG A 11 -1.14 2.59 7.66
N ASN A 12 -1.34 2.41 8.96
CA ASN A 12 -0.97 1.18 9.65
C ASN A 12 -2.00 0.10 9.32
N GLU A 13 -1.55 -1.04 8.80
CA GLU A 13 -2.41 -2.18 8.49
C GLU A 13 -2.00 -3.41 9.29
N LYS A 14 -3.01 -4.13 9.78
CA LYS A 14 -2.88 -5.50 10.26
C LYS A 14 -3.00 -6.45 9.07
N ARG A 15 -1.99 -7.27 8.82
CA ARG A 15 -1.96 -8.24 7.73
C ARG A 15 -1.68 -9.64 8.26
N TYR A 16 -2.46 -10.61 7.81
CA TYR A 16 -2.27 -12.00 8.15
C TYR A 16 -1.69 -12.77 6.96
N ASN A 17 -0.74 -13.64 7.23
CA ASN A 17 -0.25 -14.65 6.29
C ASN A 17 -0.13 -15.99 7.02
N SER A 18 -0.53 -17.09 6.39
CA SER A 18 -0.53 -18.42 7.02
C SER A 18 0.86 -18.90 7.46
N LYS A 19 1.92 -18.51 6.74
CA LYS A 19 3.30 -18.91 7.04
C LYS A 19 3.98 -18.01 8.08
N MET A 20 3.53 -16.76 8.25
CA MET A 20 4.20 -15.74 9.08
C MET A 20 3.35 -15.20 10.24
N GLY A 21 2.07 -15.54 10.30
CA GLY A 21 1.14 -14.98 11.28
C GLY A 21 0.75 -13.53 10.96
N ILE A 22 0.57 -12.72 12.01
CA ILE A 22 0.09 -11.33 11.91
C ILE A 22 1.26 -10.36 11.88
N LEU A 23 1.25 -9.44 10.92
CA LEU A 23 2.17 -8.32 10.80
C LEU A 23 1.40 -7.00 10.87
N TYR A 24 1.84 -6.09 11.75
CA TYR A 24 1.41 -4.70 11.77
C TYR A 24 2.46 -3.86 11.05
N THR A 25 2.10 -3.24 9.92
CA THR A 25 3.06 -2.51 9.08
C THR A 25 2.45 -1.25 8.47
N ARG A 26 3.30 -0.26 8.18
CA ARG A 26 2.95 0.92 7.40
C ARG A 26 2.81 0.54 5.93
N VAL A 27 1.65 0.86 5.37
CA VAL A 27 1.35 0.64 3.96
C VAL A 27 1.06 1.98 3.30
N THR A 28 1.85 2.29 2.28
CA THR A 28 1.71 3.50 1.48
C THR A 28 0.90 3.19 0.23
N TYR A 29 -0.21 3.89 0.07
CA TYR A 29 -1.06 3.86 -1.11
C TYR A 29 -0.81 5.11 -1.96
N ILE A 30 -0.58 4.90 -3.24
CA ILE A 30 -0.56 5.96 -4.25
C ILE A 30 -1.81 5.80 -5.08
N LYS A 31 -2.75 6.74 -4.95
CA LYS A 31 -4.04 6.69 -5.62
C LYS A 31 -4.20 7.84 -6.62
N GLU A 32 -4.79 7.53 -7.74
CA GLU A 32 -5.32 8.49 -8.69
C GLU A 32 -6.67 8.99 -8.17
N VAL A 33 -6.80 10.32 -8.11
CA VAL A 33 -7.94 11.03 -7.56
C VAL A 33 -8.50 11.94 -8.64
N VAL A 34 -9.76 11.72 -9.02
CA VAL A 34 -10.47 12.52 -10.02
C VAL A 34 -11.62 13.24 -9.33
N LEU A 35 -11.71 14.55 -9.50
CA LEU A 35 -12.72 15.39 -8.84
C LEU A 35 -12.81 15.19 -7.31
N GLY A 36 -11.67 14.85 -6.67
CA GLY A 36 -11.60 14.59 -5.22
C GLY A 36 -11.90 13.16 -4.80
N ILE A 37 -12.34 12.29 -5.71
CA ILE A 37 -12.68 10.89 -5.44
C ILE A 37 -11.51 9.98 -5.86
N PRO A 38 -10.97 9.14 -4.96
CA PRO A 38 -9.94 8.17 -5.30
C PRO A 38 -10.53 7.04 -6.16
N ILE A 39 -10.17 6.99 -7.44
CA ILE A 39 -10.72 6.04 -8.41
C ILE A 39 -9.87 4.78 -8.56
N ARG A 40 -8.53 4.89 -8.49
CA ARG A 40 -7.62 3.78 -8.78
C ARG A 40 -6.39 3.84 -7.88
N THR A 41 -5.96 2.67 -7.40
CA THR A 41 -4.65 2.56 -6.73
C THR A 41 -3.61 2.25 -7.80
N LEU A 42 -2.64 3.15 -7.96
CA LEU A 42 -1.56 3.02 -8.95
C LEU A 42 -0.42 2.15 -8.39
N HIS A 43 -0.01 2.43 -7.15
CA HIS A 43 1.05 1.69 -6.47
C HIS A 43 0.71 1.45 -5.01
N LYS A 44 1.28 0.37 -4.46
CA LYS A 44 1.03 -0.03 -3.09
C LYS A 44 2.29 -0.64 -2.48
N TYR A 45 2.91 0.13 -1.60
CA TYR A 45 4.15 -0.26 -0.95
C TYR A 45 3.91 -0.60 0.52
N ARG A 46 4.70 -1.52 1.08
CA ARG A 46 4.72 -1.80 2.52
C ARG A 46 6.13 -1.73 3.05
N GLU A 47 6.23 -1.39 4.33
CA GLU A 47 7.46 -1.54 5.10
C GLU A 47 7.63 -3.01 5.52
N THR A 48 8.83 -3.54 5.34
CA THR A 48 9.22 -4.89 5.79
C THR A 48 9.68 -4.85 7.24
N TYR A 49 9.89 -6.02 7.86
CA TYR A 49 10.46 -6.13 9.20
C TYR A 49 11.82 -5.47 9.35
N TYR A 50 12.60 -5.39 8.27
CA TYR A 50 13.92 -4.77 8.25
C TYR A 50 13.90 -3.27 7.93
N GLY A 51 12.70 -2.65 7.86
CA GLY A 51 12.54 -1.24 7.52
C GLY A 51 12.62 -0.93 6.03
N GLU A 52 12.83 -1.93 5.18
CA GLU A 52 12.85 -1.74 3.72
C GLU A 52 11.44 -1.48 3.17
N ILE A 53 11.30 -0.59 2.20
CA ILE A 53 10.05 -0.36 1.48
C ILE A 53 10.02 -1.25 0.23
N LYS A 54 9.05 -2.16 0.14
CA LYS A 54 8.88 -3.06 -1.00
C LYS A 54 7.49 -2.94 -1.61
N ASP A 55 7.34 -3.29 -2.89
CA ASP A 55 6.01 -3.41 -3.48
C ASP A 55 5.25 -4.55 -2.81
N CYS A 56 3.94 -4.35 -2.61
CA CYS A 56 3.12 -5.38 -1.97
C CYS A 56 3.07 -6.68 -2.78
N ASN A 57 3.26 -6.64 -4.10
CA ASN A 57 3.24 -7.83 -4.95
C ASN A 57 4.50 -8.67 -4.78
N GLU A 58 5.67 -8.04 -4.58
CA GLU A 58 6.93 -8.73 -4.25
C GLU A 58 6.86 -9.43 -2.89
N CYS A 59 5.94 -8.99 -2.04
CA CYS A 59 5.75 -9.46 -0.69
C CYS A 59 4.72 -10.60 -0.55
N ASN A 60 4.24 -11.15 -1.67
CA ASN A 60 3.27 -12.23 -1.66
C ASN A 60 3.94 -13.60 -1.51
N LEU A 61 3.89 -14.15 -0.29
CA LEU A 61 4.52 -15.44 0.08
C LEU A 61 3.66 -16.68 -0.23
N ALA A 62 2.45 -16.46 -0.75
CA ALA A 62 1.50 -17.51 -1.11
C ALA A 62 1.47 -17.80 -2.62
N LYS A 63 2.37 -17.18 -3.38
CA LYS A 63 2.53 -17.45 -4.81
C LYS A 63 3.30 -18.75 -5.05
#